data_AF-A0A7J8Z9A6-F1
#
_entry.id   AF-A0A7J8Z9A6-F1
#
_cell.length_a   1.000
_cell.length_b   1.000
_cell.length_c   1.000
_cell.angle_alpha   90.00
_cell.angle_beta   90.00
_cell.angle_gamma   90.00
#
_symmetry.space_group_name_H-M   'P 1'
#
loop_
_entity.id
_entity.type
_entity.pdbx_description
1 polymer ?
#
loop_
_entity_poly.entity_id
_entity_poly.type
_entity_poly.pdbx_seq_one_letter_code
_entity_poly.pdbx_strand_id
1 'polypeptide(L)' 'YAHIGDVIVDVIKEAVPNTPLEILEVIRAVIVRTRKELKRDNGMIIRYDDNAAVVIDHKGNPKGTRIFGAIARELRQS' A
#
# COMPACT_ATOMS: atom_id res chain seq x y z
N TYR A 1 -2.16 10.98 10.52
CA TYR A 1 -2.87 9.83 9.91
C TYR A 1 -2.43 9.70 8.47
N ALA A 2 -2.43 8.50 7.92
CA ALA A 2 -2.04 8.22 6.54
C ALA A 2 -3.26 7.70 5.74
N HIS A 3 -3.34 8.06 4.47
CA HIS A 3 -4.43 7.74 3.55
C HIS A 3 -3.92 6.94 2.35
N ILE A 4 -4.84 6.51 1.48
CA ILE A 4 -4.50 5.84 0.21
C ILE A 4 -3.61 6.77 -0.62
N GLY A 5 -2.47 6.27 -1.09
CA GLY A 5 -1.45 7.02 -1.83
C GLY A 5 -0.27 7.49 -0.99
N ASP A 6 -0.42 7.55 0.35
CA ASP A 6 0.67 7.98 1.21
C ASP A 6 1.77 6.92 1.31
N VAL A 7 3.03 7.37 1.30
CA VAL A 7 4.20 6.54 1.56
C VAL A 7 4.43 6.45 3.06
N ILE A 8 4.52 5.23 3.56
CA ILE A 8 4.82 4.92 4.96
C ILE A 8 6.12 4.13 5.07
N VAL A 9 6.73 4.18 6.25
CA VAL A 9 7.84 3.31 6.64
C VAL A 9 7.29 2.26 7.60
N ASP A 10 7.57 0.99 7.34
CA ASP A 10 7.10 -0.14 8.15
C ASP A 10 8.21 -1.18 8.33
N VAL A 11 8.00 -2.12 9.26
CA VAL A 11 8.92 -3.23 9.54
C VAL A 11 8.24 -4.55 9.21
N ILE A 12 8.93 -5.39 8.46
CA ILE A 12 8.41 -6.71 8.10
C ILE A 12 8.37 -7.62 9.33
N LYS A 13 7.17 -8.07 9.70
CA LYS A 13 6.96 -9.02 10.81
C LYS A 13 6.93 -10.47 10.35
N GLU A 14 6.48 -10.71 9.13
CA GLU A 14 6.34 -12.03 8.55
C GLU A 14 6.63 -11.93 7.05
N ALA A 15 7.35 -12.92 6.52
CA ALA A 15 7.71 -13.00 5.11
C ALA A 15 7.48 -14.42 4.57
N VAL A 16 7.00 -14.50 3.33
CA VAL A 16 6.85 -15.79 2.64
C VAL A 16 8.24 -16.32 2.26
N PRO A 17 8.53 -17.63 2.44
CA PRO A 17 9.79 -18.22 2.00
C PRO A 17 10.07 -17.97 0.52
N ASN A 18 11.34 -17.73 0.16
CA ASN A 18 11.80 -17.39 -1.19
C ASN A 18 11.37 -16.01 -1.72
N THR A 19 10.94 -15.10 -0.85
CA THR A 19 10.81 -13.68 -1.20
C THR A 19 12.11 -12.93 -0.90
N PRO A 20 12.43 -11.85 -1.64
CA PRO A 20 13.63 -11.02 -1.37
C PRO A 20 13.44 -10.08 -0.16
N LEU A 21 12.48 -10.40 0.71
CA LEU A 21 12.08 -9.58 1.86
C LEU A 21 12.50 -10.30 3.13
N GLU A 22 13.18 -9.59 4.02
CA GLU A 22 13.68 -10.16 5.27
C GLU A 22 12.79 -9.78 6.46
N ILE A 23 12.62 -10.70 7.41
CA ILE A 23 11.94 -10.40 8.67
C ILE A 23 12.79 -9.38 9.43
N LEU A 24 12.15 -8.37 10.04
CA LEU A 24 12.77 -7.20 10.68
C LEU A 24 13.40 -6.18 9.73
N GLU A 25 13.30 -6.35 8.40
CA GLU A 25 13.71 -5.32 7.44
C GLU A 25 12.80 -4.09 7.54
N VAL A 26 13.41 -2.90 7.59
CA VAL A 26 12.70 -1.62 7.48
C VAL A 26 12.46 -1.32 6.00
N ILE A 27 11.19 -1.18 5.62
CA ILE A 27 10.76 -0.98 4.23
C ILE A 27 9.95 0.29 4.06
N ARG A 28 9.86 0.75 2.81
CA ARG A 28 8.91 1.79 2.38
C ARG A 28 7.74 1.12 1.67
N ALA A 29 6.52 1.58 1.93
CA ALA A 29 5.33 1.07 1.29
C ALA A 29 4.34 2.20 0.97
N VAL A 30 3.54 2.02 -0.09
CA VAL A 30 2.43 2.92 -0.42
C VAL A 30 1.14 2.26 0.01
N ILE A 31 0.29 3.00 0.74
CA ILE A 31 -1.03 2.50 1.14
C ILE A 31 -1.94 2.44 -0.09
N VAL A 32 -2.56 1.28 -0.33
CA VAL A 32 -3.42 1.08 -1.51
C VAL A 32 -4.89 0.85 -1.19
N ARG A 33 -5.20 0.36 0.02
CA ARG A 33 -6.56 0.19 0.52
C ARG A 33 -6.61 0.47 2.00
N THR A 34 -7.71 1.08 2.43
CA THR A 34 -7.99 1.33 3.85
C THR A 34 -9.42 0.95 4.21
N ARG A 35 -9.59 0.33 5.37
CA ARG A 35 -10.90 0.07 5.98
C ARG A 35 -11.55 1.35 6.51
N LYS A 36 -10.74 2.37 6.80
CA LYS A 36 -11.24 3.70 7.09
C LYS A 36 -11.79 4.32 5.80
N GLU A 37 -12.95 4.94 5.94
CA GLU A 37 -13.64 5.64 4.85
C GLU A 37 -12.80 6.82 4.31
N LEU A 38 -12.66 6.90 3.00
CA LEU A 38 -12.07 8.01 2.28
C LEU A 38 -13.20 8.79 1.59
N LYS A 39 -13.33 10.08 1.91
CA LYS A 39 -14.24 10.99 1.21
C LYS A 39 -13.50 11.59 0.01
N ARG A 40 -14.07 11.43 -1.18
CA ARG A 40 -13.62 12.10 -2.39
C ARG A 40 -14.27 13.48 -2.54
N ASP A 41 -13.62 14.34 -3.31
CA ASP A 41 -14.08 15.73 -3.57
C ASP A 41 -15.45 15.79 -4.25
N ASN A 42 -15.82 14.74 -4.99
CA ASN A 42 -17.14 14.61 -5.61
C ASN A 42 -18.23 14.12 -4.63
N GLY A 43 -17.95 14.05 -3.32
CA GLY A 43 -18.87 13.60 -2.28
C GLY A 43 -19.01 12.09 -2.14
N MET A 44 -18.36 11.29 -3.00
CA MET A 44 -18.38 9.83 -2.87
C MET A 44 -17.53 9.36 -1.71
N ILE A 45 -17.98 8.32 -1.02
CA ILE A 45 -17.25 7.67 0.06
C ILE A 45 -16.78 6.29 -0.40
N ILE A 46 -15.49 6.01 -0.21
CA ILE A 46 -14.91 4.71 -0.48
C ILE A 46 -14.44 4.07 0.80
N ARG A 47 -14.75 2.79 0.95
CA ARG A 47 -14.32 1.96 2.06
C ARG A 47 -14.01 0.57 1.54
N TYR A 48 -12.86 0.04 1.96
CA TYR A 48 -12.46 -1.32 1.69
C TYR A 48 -12.73 -2.22 2.89
N ASP A 49 -12.74 -3.54 2.67
CA ASP A 49 -12.90 -4.52 3.75
C ASP A 49 -11.62 -4.67 4.58
N ASP A 50 -10.46 -4.53 3.93
CA ASP A 50 -9.12 -4.71 4.47
C ASP A 50 -8.23 -3.46 4.32
N ASN A 51 -7.09 -3.46 5.03
CA ASN A 51 -6.00 -2.53 4.80
C ASN A 51 -4.90 -3.24 4.00
N ALA A 52 -4.35 -2.57 3.00
CA ALA A 52 -3.25 -3.12 2.21
C ALA A 52 -2.27 -2.02 1.80
N ALA A 53 -1.00 -2.39 1.68
CA ALA A 53 0.08 -1.54 1.20
C ALA A 53 1.00 -2.31 0.23
N VAL A 54 1.64 -1.60 -0.68
CA VAL A 54 2.59 -2.16 -1.66
C VAL A 54 3.99 -1.68 -1.33
N VAL A 55 4.93 -2.61 -1.19
CA VAL A 55 6.34 -2.30 -0.92
C VAL A 55 6.98 -1.64 -2.14
N ILE A 56 7.67 -0.52 -1.91
CA ILE A 56 8.32 0.28 -2.94
C ILE A 56 9.82 0.47 -2.66
N ASP A 57 10.57 0.76 -3.71
CA ASP A 57 11.98 1.16 -3.62
C ASP A 57 12.13 2.65 -3.27
N HIS A 58 13.36 3.16 -3.27
CA HIS A 58 13.65 4.58 -3.03
C HIS A 58 13.19 5.49 -4.17
N LYS A 59 13.01 4.95 -5.39
CA LYS A 59 12.54 5.66 -6.58
C LYS A 59 11.01 5.66 -6.70
N GLY A 60 10.30 4.98 -5.79
CA GLY A 60 8.84 4.85 -5.81
C GLY A 60 8.31 3.70 -6.67
N ASN A 61 9.19 2.85 -7.21
CA ASN A 61 8.77 1.69 -8.00
C ASN A 61 8.40 0.52 -7.07
N PRO A 62 7.38 -0.28 -7.39
CA PRO A 62 7.08 -1.50 -6.64
C PRO A 62 8.26 -2.48 -6.63
N LYS A 63 8.63 -3.03 -5.46
CA LYS A 63 9.66 -4.09 -5.37
C LYS A 63 9.17 -5.43 -5.93
N GLY A 64 7.85 -5.61 -6.12
CA GLY A 64 7.23 -6.83 -6.65
C GLY A 64 6.78 -6.67 -8.12
N THR A 65 6.69 -7.79 -8.84
CA THR A 65 6.27 -7.83 -10.26
C THR A 65 4.76 -8.02 -10.45
N ARG A 66 4.02 -8.33 -9.38
CA ARG A 66 2.58 -8.58 -9.40
C ARG A 66 1.91 -7.92 -8.21
N ILE A 67 0.78 -7.25 -8.46
CA ILE A 67 -0.08 -6.69 -7.42
C ILE A 67 -1.37 -7.51 -7.39
N PHE A 68 -1.76 -7.99 -6.22
CA PHE A 68 -2.95 -8.79 -6.03
C PHE A 68 -4.10 -7.94 -5.46
N GLY A 69 -5.30 -8.15 -6.00
CA GLY A 69 -6.53 -7.49 -5.57
C GLY A 69 -6.81 -6.16 -6.26
N ALA A 70 -8.02 -5.64 -6.02
CA ALA A 70 -8.44 -4.36 -6.57
C ALA A 70 -7.59 -3.21 -6.00
N ILE A 71 -7.12 -2.34 -6.89
CA ILE A 71 -6.32 -1.17 -6.55
C ILE A 71 -7.22 0.06 -6.66
N ALA A 72 -7.16 0.94 -5.65
CA ALA A 72 -7.86 2.22 -5.68
C ALA A 72 -7.46 3.04 -6.91
N ARG A 73 -8.44 3.61 -7.62
CA ARG A 73 -8.18 4.43 -8.82
C ARG A 73 -7.33 5.66 -8.49
N GLU A 74 -7.40 6.10 -7.25
CA GLU A 74 -6.62 7.18 -6.64
C GLU A 74 -5.12 7.05 -6.91
N LEU A 75 -4.59 5.83 -6.94
CA LEU A 75 -3.17 5.57 -7.18
C LEU A 75 -2.73 5.79 -8.62
N ARG A 76 -3.67 5.90 -9.58
CA ARG A 76 -3.34 6.20 -10.98
C ARG A 76 -3.21 7.70 -11.26
N GLN A 77 -3.61 8.55 -10.32
CA GLN A 77 -3.58 10.01 -10.47
C GLN A 77 -2.39 10.65 -9.75
N SER A 78 -1.49 9.83 -9.17
CA SER A 78 -0.29 10.27 -8.43
C SER A 78 0.95 10.20 -9.30
#